data_AF-A0A8I3QVY9-F1
#
_entry.id   AF-A0A8I3QVY9-F1
#
_cell.length_a   1.000
_cell.length_b   1.000
_cell.length_c   1.000
_cell.angle_alpha   90.00
_cell.angle_beta   90.00
_cell.angle_gamma   90.00
#
_symmetry.space_group_name_H-M   'P 1'
#
loop_
_entity.id
_entity.type
_entity.pdbx_description
1 polymer ?
#
loop_
_entity_poly.entity_id
_entity_poly.type
_entity_poly.pdbx_seq_one_letter_code
_entity_poly.pdbx_strand_id
1 'polypeptide(L)'
;VPLPPAFKLPASQPSPTGPSADIQQLPNQVTGVDTDPHFLIHVPQKEDTLCFNINEEPGVILSLVQDPDTGFSVNGQLIGNRAGSPGQHQGTYFGRLGIVNPTTGFQLEVTPHNITLNPDSGGPVFSWKDQASLRQHEVVVTINRKRNLVVAVEDGGTFEVVLHRVWKGSAVHQDFLGFYVLDSHRMSARTHGLLGQFFHPIDYTVSDPHPGSDPTKTDATMLVKSHQLTVTRGLQKDYSKNPRHGAEVTCWFVHNNGAGLIDGVYTDYIVPDIF
;
A
#
# COMPACT_ATOMS: atom_id res chain seq x y z
N VAL A 1 -46.53 11.88 51.21
CA VAL A 1 -45.49 11.57 50.20
C VAL A 1 -46.05 11.90 48.82
N PRO A 2 -45.66 13.05 48.23
CA PRO A 2 -45.82 13.30 46.80
C PRO A 2 -44.45 13.28 46.11
N LEU A 3 -44.36 12.62 44.95
CA LEU A 3 -43.17 12.57 44.09
C LEU A 3 -42.81 13.97 43.57
N PRO A 4 -41.53 14.36 43.47
CA PRO A 4 -41.15 15.58 42.78
C PRO A 4 -41.18 15.41 41.23
N PRO A 5 -41.27 16.52 40.48
CA PRO A 5 -41.58 16.51 39.06
C PRO A 5 -40.40 16.04 38.22
N ALA A 6 -40.70 15.38 37.09
CA ALA A 6 -39.72 15.03 36.07
C ALA A 6 -39.06 16.29 35.50
N PHE A 7 -37.76 16.42 35.70
CA PHE A 7 -36.93 17.41 35.02
C PHE A 7 -36.92 17.10 33.51
N LYS A 8 -37.61 17.92 32.72
CA LYS A 8 -37.43 17.97 31.26
C LYS A 8 -36.28 18.93 30.97
N LEU A 9 -35.19 18.40 30.41
CA LEU A 9 -34.11 19.21 29.85
C LEU A 9 -34.64 19.97 28.61
N PRO A 10 -34.25 21.24 28.41
CA PRO A 10 -34.59 21.96 27.18
C PRO A 10 -33.85 21.36 25.99
N ALA A 11 -34.62 20.91 25.00
CA ALA A 11 -34.11 20.48 23.70
C ALA A 11 -33.70 21.71 22.89
N SER A 12 -32.42 22.03 22.91
CA SER A 12 -31.81 22.93 21.93
C SER A 12 -30.45 22.36 21.51
N GLN A 13 -30.50 21.25 20.77
CA GLN A 13 -29.46 20.90 19.81
C GLN A 13 -30.01 21.23 18.42
N PRO A 14 -29.29 22.00 17.58
CA PRO A 14 -29.63 22.09 16.17
C PRO A 14 -29.57 20.69 15.57
N SER A 15 -30.52 20.39 14.69
CA SER A 15 -30.55 19.17 13.88
C SER A 15 -29.18 18.90 13.29
N PRO A 16 -28.70 17.63 13.20
CA PRO A 16 -27.47 17.35 12.49
C PRO A 16 -27.70 17.76 11.04
N THR A 17 -27.19 18.93 10.66
CA THR A 17 -26.89 19.28 9.28
C THR A 17 -26.07 18.12 8.74
N GLY A 18 -26.54 17.55 7.63
CA GLY A 18 -26.09 16.26 7.13
C GLY A 18 -24.57 16.13 7.03
N PRO A 19 -24.04 14.90 6.94
CA PRO A 19 -22.61 14.72 6.84
C PRO A 19 -22.14 15.41 5.55
N SER A 20 -21.51 16.57 5.70
CA SER A 20 -20.45 17.00 4.81
C SER A 20 -19.30 16.04 5.06
N ALA A 21 -19.48 14.83 4.53
CA ALA A 21 -18.37 13.96 4.26
C ALA A 21 -17.80 14.51 2.96
N ASP A 22 -16.70 15.27 3.05
CA ASP A 22 -15.66 15.11 2.06
C ASP A 22 -15.26 13.63 2.08
N ILE A 23 -16.05 12.80 1.41
CA ILE A 23 -15.57 11.55 0.87
C ILE A 23 -14.59 12.05 -0.18
N GLN A 24 -13.33 12.25 0.20
CA GLN A 24 -12.24 12.32 -0.76
C GLN A 24 -12.45 11.12 -1.67
N GLN A 25 -12.90 11.38 -2.90
CA GLN A 25 -13.04 10.33 -3.88
C GLN A 25 -11.64 9.73 -4.03
N LEU A 26 -11.53 8.43 -3.75
CA LEU A 26 -10.29 7.69 -3.96
C LEU A 26 -9.77 8.01 -5.36
N PRO A 27 -8.45 8.24 -5.52
CA PRO A 27 -7.87 8.59 -6.82
C PRO A 27 -8.27 7.57 -7.87
N ASN A 28 -8.29 8.00 -9.13
CA ASN A 28 -8.75 7.10 -10.19
C ASN A 28 -7.86 5.87 -10.36
N GLN A 29 -6.56 6.08 -10.25
CA GLN A 29 -5.49 5.10 -10.23
C GLN A 29 -4.54 5.46 -9.09
N VAL A 30 -3.94 4.46 -8.47
CA VAL A 30 -3.04 4.65 -7.32
C VAL A 30 -1.73 3.91 -7.53
N THR A 31 -0.68 4.41 -6.88
CA THR A 31 0.58 3.69 -6.74
C THR A 31 0.48 2.78 -5.51
N GLY A 32 0.94 1.54 -5.61
CA GLY A 32 0.82 0.59 -4.51
C GLY A 32 1.49 -0.75 -4.78
N VAL A 33 1.44 -1.61 -3.78
CA VAL A 33 1.93 -2.99 -3.88
C VAL A 33 0.92 -3.95 -3.29
N ASP A 34 0.63 -5.01 -4.03
CA ASP A 34 -0.35 -6.02 -3.65
C ASP A 34 -0.04 -7.34 -4.38
N THR A 35 -0.73 -8.43 -4.04
CA THR A 35 -0.52 -9.76 -4.64
C THR A 35 0.95 -10.24 -4.53
N ASP A 36 1.58 -10.81 -5.56
CA ASP A 36 2.83 -11.57 -5.44
C ASP A 36 4.16 -10.83 -5.73
N PRO A 37 4.68 -10.07 -4.75
CA PRO A 37 4.32 -8.67 -4.62
C PRO A 37 4.44 -7.94 -5.97
N HIS A 38 3.29 -7.48 -6.47
CA HIS A 38 3.17 -6.74 -7.70
C HIS A 38 3.08 -5.25 -7.39
N PHE A 39 4.12 -4.50 -7.77
CA PHE A 39 4.19 -3.05 -7.63
C PHE A 39 3.52 -2.41 -8.84
N LEU A 40 2.52 -1.57 -8.60
CA LEU A 40 1.87 -0.72 -9.60
C LEU A 40 2.29 0.72 -9.34
N ILE A 41 2.94 1.35 -10.32
CA ILE A 41 3.37 2.73 -10.27
C ILE A 41 2.54 3.51 -11.29
N HIS A 42 1.58 4.29 -10.80
CA HIS A 42 0.83 5.19 -11.65
C HIS A 42 1.69 6.42 -11.98
N VAL A 43 1.79 6.79 -13.26
CA VAL A 43 2.53 7.97 -13.72
C VAL A 43 1.53 8.97 -14.33
N PRO A 44 0.99 9.91 -13.53
CA PRO A 44 -0.09 10.80 -13.97
C PRO A 44 0.25 11.61 -15.22
N GLN A 45 1.50 12.05 -15.37
CA GLN A 45 1.95 12.89 -16.49
C GLN A 45 1.95 12.15 -17.83
N LYS A 46 1.89 10.82 -17.80
CA LYS A 46 1.86 9.93 -18.98
C LYS A 46 0.51 9.25 -19.16
N GLU A 47 -0.40 9.39 -18.19
CA GLU A 47 -1.68 8.66 -18.11
C GLU A 47 -1.48 7.13 -18.29
N ASP A 48 -0.39 6.60 -17.75
CA ASP A 48 0.03 5.22 -17.95
C ASP A 48 0.59 4.65 -16.64
N THR A 49 0.78 3.33 -16.61
CA THR A 49 1.18 2.60 -15.41
C THR A 49 2.41 1.76 -15.71
N LEU A 50 3.39 1.82 -14.82
CA LEU A 50 4.52 0.92 -14.79
C LEU A 50 4.28 -0.16 -13.74
N CYS A 51 4.84 -1.33 -13.94
CA CYS A 51 4.72 -2.40 -12.97
C CYS A 51 5.95 -3.30 -12.92
N PHE A 52 6.23 -3.87 -11.75
CA PHE A 52 7.34 -4.79 -11.54
C PHE A 52 7.04 -5.67 -10.32
N ASN A 53 7.81 -6.74 -10.16
CA ASN A 53 7.74 -7.59 -8.97
C ASN A 53 9.04 -7.48 -8.19
N ILE A 54 9.03 -7.76 -6.89
CA ILE A 54 10.23 -8.07 -6.11
C ILE A 54 10.12 -9.51 -5.64
N ASN A 55 10.88 -10.40 -6.26
CA ASN A 55 10.83 -11.83 -5.95
C ASN A 55 11.85 -12.15 -4.87
N GLU A 56 11.42 -12.10 -3.61
CA GLU A 56 12.24 -12.42 -2.45
C GLU A 56 11.56 -13.46 -1.54
N GLU A 57 12.38 -14.12 -0.73
CA GLU A 57 11.97 -15.23 0.11
C GLU A 57 11.08 -14.78 1.30
N PRO A 58 10.19 -15.66 1.81
CA PRO A 58 9.43 -15.38 3.02
C PRO A 58 10.33 -14.98 4.19
N GLY A 59 9.93 -13.93 4.92
CA GLY A 59 10.66 -13.39 6.05
C GLY A 59 11.49 -12.14 5.71
N VAL A 60 11.85 -11.93 4.43
CA VAL A 60 12.51 -10.69 3.96
C VAL A 60 11.62 -9.48 4.24
N ILE A 61 12.23 -8.40 4.71
CA ILE A 61 11.56 -7.13 5.00
C ILE A 61 12.04 -6.10 3.98
N LEU A 62 11.08 -5.49 3.27
CA LEU A 62 11.32 -4.51 2.22
C LEU A 62 10.92 -3.10 2.68
N SER A 63 11.77 -2.12 2.40
CA SER A 63 11.46 -0.70 2.60
C SER A 63 10.59 -0.17 1.46
N LEU A 64 9.35 0.17 1.79
CA LEU A 64 8.36 0.65 0.82
C LEU A 64 8.40 2.17 0.69
N VAL A 65 8.44 2.87 1.82
CA VAL A 65 8.50 4.32 1.92
C VAL A 65 9.47 4.70 3.02
N GLN A 66 10.35 5.67 2.76
CA GLN A 66 11.21 6.27 3.76
C GLN A 66 11.34 7.76 3.48
N ASP A 67 10.87 8.59 4.39
CA ASP A 67 11.01 10.03 4.33
C ASP A 67 12.03 10.49 5.41
N PRO A 68 13.27 10.80 5.02
CA PRO A 68 14.30 11.23 5.97
C PRO A 68 14.07 12.64 6.52
N ASP A 69 13.19 13.45 5.93
CA ASP A 69 12.90 14.81 6.41
C ASP A 69 11.94 14.79 7.61
N THR A 70 10.96 13.87 7.60
CA THR A 70 9.96 13.72 8.67
C THR A 70 10.28 12.56 9.63
N GLY A 71 11.10 11.61 9.19
CA GLY A 71 11.34 10.34 9.87
C GLY A 71 10.26 9.29 9.62
N PHE A 72 9.25 9.58 8.79
CA PHE A 72 8.20 8.64 8.46
C PHE A 72 8.75 7.48 7.61
N SER A 73 8.42 6.24 7.95
CA SER A 73 8.76 5.09 7.12
C SER A 73 7.70 3.99 7.16
N VAL A 74 7.68 3.20 6.09
CA VAL A 74 6.83 2.03 5.92
C VAL A 74 7.69 0.88 5.42
N ASN A 75 7.71 -0.20 6.18
CA ASN A 75 8.38 -1.45 5.83
C ASN A 75 7.35 -2.59 5.77
N GLY A 76 7.61 -3.58 4.92
CA GLY A 76 6.74 -4.73 4.77
C GLY A 76 7.50 -6.05 4.79
N GLN A 77 7.04 -7.01 5.58
CA GLN A 77 7.60 -8.35 5.65
C GLN A 77 6.83 -9.32 4.73
N LEU A 78 7.58 -10.07 3.93
CA LEU A 78 7.04 -11.09 3.03
C LEU A 78 6.67 -12.38 3.78
N ILE A 79 5.57 -13.00 3.37
CA ILE A 79 5.13 -14.34 3.76
C ILE A 79 4.95 -15.20 2.51
N GLY A 80 5.19 -16.51 2.63
CA GLY A 80 5.05 -17.45 1.52
C GLY A 80 3.67 -18.08 1.42
N ASN A 81 3.25 -18.45 0.20
CA ASN A 81 2.11 -19.32 0.00
C ASN A 81 2.42 -20.72 0.56
N ARG A 82 1.78 -21.15 1.65
CA ARG A 82 2.09 -22.38 2.43
C ARG A 82 1.99 -23.74 1.69
N ALA A 83 2.00 -23.81 0.36
CA ALA A 83 1.62 -25.03 -0.39
C ALA A 83 2.50 -25.42 -1.59
N GLY A 84 3.78 -25.07 -1.63
CA GLY A 84 4.65 -25.53 -2.73
C GLY A 84 5.44 -26.80 -2.40
N SER A 85 5.38 -27.77 -3.31
CA SER A 85 6.37 -28.85 -3.43
C SER A 85 7.79 -28.29 -3.64
N PRO A 86 8.87 -29.02 -3.29
CA PRO A 86 10.23 -28.58 -3.59
C PRO A 86 10.40 -28.28 -5.08
N GLY A 87 10.84 -27.06 -5.43
CA GLY A 87 11.18 -26.68 -6.82
C GLY A 87 10.15 -25.82 -7.57
N GLN A 88 9.02 -25.43 -6.96
CA GLN A 88 8.15 -24.37 -7.52
C GLN A 88 8.41 -23.04 -6.80
N HIS A 89 8.62 -21.97 -7.57
CA HIS A 89 8.66 -20.60 -7.05
C HIS A 89 7.32 -20.30 -6.37
N GLN A 90 7.34 -20.15 -5.05
CA GLN A 90 6.15 -19.86 -4.27
C GLN A 90 5.96 -18.35 -4.27
N GLY A 91 4.81 -17.85 -4.75
CA GLY A 91 4.49 -16.43 -4.66
C GLY A 91 4.55 -15.96 -3.20
N THR A 92 5.18 -14.81 -2.97
CA THR A 92 5.28 -14.16 -1.66
C THR A 92 4.37 -12.95 -1.58
N TYR A 93 3.85 -12.64 -0.40
CA TYR A 93 2.88 -11.57 -0.17
C TYR A 93 3.26 -10.77 1.07
N PHE A 94 2.80 -9.54 1.23
CA PHE A 94 3.00 -8.82 2.49
C PHE A 94 2.10 -9.40 3.59
N GLY A 95 2.72 -9.93 4.64
CA GLY A 95 2.00 -10.49 5.80
C GLY A 95 2.07 -9.61 7.05
N ARG A 96 2.95 -8.61 7.05
CA ARG A 96 3.14 -7.66 8.15
C ARG A 96 3.64 -6.34 7.57
N LEU A 97 3.05 -5.23 7.99
CA LEU A 97 3.52 -3.88 7.70
C LEU A 97 3.87 -3.19 9.01
N GLY A 98 5.02 -2.50 9.05
CA GLY A 98 5.37 -1.55 10.08
C GLY A 98 5.32 -0.15 9.52
N ILE A 99 4.57 0.73 10.17
CA ILE A 99 4.49 2.15 9.83
C ILE A 99 4.98 2.92 11.05
N VAL A 100 6.05 3.69 10.90
CA VAL A 100 6.68 4.36 12.03
C VAL A 100 7.00 5.81 11.74
N ASN A 101 7.11 6.59 12.81
CA ASN A 101 7.76 7.88 12.82
C ASN A 101 8.54 7.98 14.14
N PRO A 102 9.85 7.66 14.13
CA PRO A 102 10.68 7.66 15.33
C PRO A 102 10.73 9.03 16.04
N THR A 103 10.64 10.13 15.29
CA THR A 103 10.63 11.50 15.82
C THR A 103 9.47 11.73 16.79
N THR A 104 8.33 11.08 16.56
CA THR A 104 7.11 11.19 17.39
C THR A 104 6.87 9.96 18.28
N GLY A 105 7.73 8.95 18.20
CA GLY A 105 7.54 7.65 18.85
C GLY A 105 6.32 6.89 18.35
N PHE A 106 5.77 7.26 17.18
CA PHE A 106 4.65 6.55 16.58
C PHE A 106 5.13 5.25 15.95
N GLN A 107 4.47 4.15 16.28
CA GLN A 107 4.62 2.87 15.60
C GLN A 107 3.24 2.24 15.39
N LEU A 108 3.02 1.63 14.24
CA LEU A 108 1.81 0.89 13.91
C LEU A 108 2.21 -0.42 13.23
N GLU A 109 1.81 -1.53 13.84
CA GLU A 109 1.94 -2.85 13.24
C GLU A 109 0.60 -3.27 12.64
N VAL A 110 0.63 -3.71 11.38
CA VAL A 110 -0.54 -4.20 10.68
C VAL A 110 -0.28 -5.62 10.21
N THR A 111 -1.12 -6.56 10.62
CA THR A 111 -1.11 -7.95 10.16
C THR A 111 -2.50 -8.35 9.69
N PRO A 112 -2.65 -9.48 8.96
CA PRO A 112 -3.98 -10.03 8.67
C PRO A 112 -4.85 -10.32 9.90
N HIS A 113 -4.25 -10.48 11.08
CA HIS A 113 -4.95 -10.84 12.30
C HIS A 113 -5.37 -9.62 13.11
N ASN A 114 -4.48 -8.63 13.24
CA ASN A 114 -4.65 -7.48 14.12
C ASN A 114 -3.96 -6.21 13.60
N ILE A 115 -4.33 -5.09 14.19
CA ILE A 115 -3.75 -3.77 13.98
C ILE A 115 -3.33 -3.27 15.38
N THR A 116 -2.04 -3.09 15.61
CA THR A 116 -1.50 -2.77 16.95
C THR A 116 -0.80 -1.42 16.91
N LEU A 117 -1.26 -0.48 17.73
CA LEU A 117 -0.62 0.83 17.90
C LEU A 117 0.43 0.75 19.01
N ASN A 118 1.65 1.26 18.75
CA ASN A 118 2.80 1.28 19.64
C ASN A 118 3.05 -0.06 20.36
N PRO A 119 3.31 -1.16 19.61
CA PRO A 119 3.42 -2.52 20.15
C PRO A 119 4.45 -2.64 21.27
N ASP A 120 5.59 -1.97 21.17
CA ASP A 120 6.66 -2.01 22.18
C ASP A 120 6.22 -1.49 23.55
N SER A 121 5.20 -0.62 23.57
CA SER A 121 4.64 -0.03 24.80
C SER A 121 3.38 -0.75 25.31
N GLY A 122 2.98 -1.85 24.66
CA GLY A 122 1.73 -2.56 24.97
C GLY A 122 0.48 -1.74 24.61
N GLY A 123 0.55 -0.94 23.54
CA GLY A 123 -0.56 -0.10 23.11
C GLY A 123 -1.77 -0.89 22.59
N PRO A 124 -2.85 -0.20 22.19
CA PRO A 124 -4.13 -0.83 21.89
C PRO A 124 -4.05 -1.73 20.65
N VAL A 125 -4.73 -2.88 20.74
CA VAL A 125 -4.85 -3.87 19.66
C VAL A 125 -6.27 -3.85 19.13
N PHE A 126 -6.41 -3.73 17.81
CA PHE A 126 -7.67 -3.73 17.08
C PHE A 126 -7.74 -4.93 16.14
N SER A 127 -8.96 -5.33 15.84
CA SER A 127 -9.29 -6.31 14.80
C SER A 127 -9.82 -5.62 13.55
N TRP A 128 -9.73 -6.30 12.41
CA TRP A 128 -10.34 -5.86 11.14
C TRP A 128 -11.88 -5.78 11.16
N LYS A 129 -12.53 -6.14 12.28
CA LYS A 129 -13.98 -6.00 12.48
C LYS A 129 -14.36 -4.73 13.24
N ASP A 130 -13.38 -4.03 13.79
CA ASP A 130 -13.60 -2.80 14.56
C ASP A 130 -13.78 -1.60 13.63
N GLN A 131 -14.29 -0.51 14.21
CA GLN A 131 -14.37 0.80 13.57
C GLN A 131 -13.82 1.82 14.55
N ALA A 132 -12.73 2.48 14.17
CA ALA A 132 -12.03 3.41 15.04
C ALA A 132 -11.35 4.51 14.22
N SER A 133 -11.17 5.68 14.82
CA SER A 133 -10.29 6.73 14.31
C SER A 133 -9.47 7.25 15.49
N LEU A 134 -8.16 7.21 15.33
CA LEU A 134 -7.18 7.52 16.37
C LEU A 134 -6.26 8.60 15.82
N ARG A 135 -5.91 9.59 16.64
CA ARG A 135 -4.88 10.58 16.31
C ARG A 135 -3.77 10.50 17.33
N GLN A 136 -2.53 10.37 16.86
CA GLN A 136 -1.32 10.49 17.66
C GLN A 136 -0.37 11.46 16.94
N HIS A 137 -0.13 12.61 17.56
CA HIS A 137 0.58 13.73 16.94
C HIS A 137 -0.03 14.08 15.57
N GLU A 138 0.80 14.05 14.53
CA GLU A 138 0.48 14.37 13.14
C GLU A 138 -0.10 13.17 12.37
N VAL A 139 -0.22 12.00 12.99
CA VAL A 139 -0.73 10.78 12.32
C VAL A 139 -2.15 10.48 12.76
N VAL A 140 -3.04 10.31 11.78
CA VAL A 140 -4.42 9.84 11.98
C VAL A 140 -4.57 8.44 11.39
N VAL A 141 -4.97 7.49 12.22
CA VAL A 141 -5.22 6.09 11.85
C VAL A 141 -6.72 5.83 11.90
N THR A 142 -7.30 5.46 10.76
CA THR A 142 -8.73 5.15 10.63
C THR A 142 -8.93 3.70 10.22
N ILE A 143 -9.54 2.91 11.09
CA ILE A 143 -9.90 1.52 10.86
C ILE A 143 -11.36 1.50 10.38
N ASN A 144 -11.58 1.09 9.14
CA ASN A 144 -12.92 0.92 8.59
C ASN A 144 -13.30 -0.55 8.60
N ARG A 145 -14.30 -0.87 9.41
CA ARG A 145 -14.81 -2.21 9.63
C ARG A 145 -14.95 -3.02 8.33
N LYS A 146 -14.23 -4.15 8.25
CA LYS A 146 -14.22 -5.12 7.15
C LYS A 146 -13.80 -4.55 5.77
N ARG A 147 -13.29 -3.33 5.71
CA ARG A 147 -12.91 -2.68 4.44
C ARG A 147 -11.40 -2.51 4.34
N ASN A 148 -10.84 -1.61 5.13
CA ASN A 148 -9.46 -1.15 5.00
C ASN A 148 -9.02 -0.43 6.28
N LEU A 149 -7.73 -0.16 6.35
CA LEU A 149 -7.10 0.76 7.28
C LEU A 149 -6.56 1.95 6.48
N VAL A 150 -6.77 3.18 6.96
CA VAL A 150 -6.22 4.40 6.35
C VAL A 150 -5.30 5.08 7.35
N VAL A 151 -4.11 5.45 6.92
CA VAL A 151 -3.12 6.21 7.70
C VAL A 151 -2.86 7.52 6.98
N ALA A 152 -3.26 8.64 7.59
CA ALA A 152 -3.01 9.98 7.08
C ALA A 152 -1.97 10.66 7.95
N VAL A 153 -0.90 11.16 7.33
CA VAL A 153 0.16 11.93 7.95
C VAL A 153 -0.05 13.40 7.58
N GLU A 154 -0.20 14.26 8.59
CA GLU A 154 -0.35 15.70 8.43
C GLU A 154 0.84 16.27 7.65
N ASP A 155 0.54 17.09 6.64
CA ASP A 155 1.53 17.63 5.69
C ASP A 155 2.47 16.60 5.03
N GLY A 156 2.06 15.33 4.95
CA GLY A 156 2.80 14.26 4.28
C GLY A 156 1.97 13.55 3.21
N GLY A 157 1.43 12.38 3.56
CA GLY A 157 0.69 11.52 2.64
C GLY A 157 -0.45 10.76 3.29
N THR A 158 -1.31 10.19 2.45
CA THR A 158 -2.40 9.31 2.87
C THR A 158 -2.19 7.93 2.27
N PHE A 159 -2.20 6.92 3.13
CA PHE A 159 -1.93 5.54 2.79
C PHE A 159 -3.10 4.64 3.17
N GLU A 160 -3.31 3.59 2.41
CA GLU A 160 -4.37 2.61 2.63
C GLU A 160 -3.77 1.20 2.71
N VAL A 161 -4.17 0.45 3.74
CA VAL A 161 -3.88 -0.97 3.86
C VAL A 161 -5.17 -1.76 3.63
N VAL A 162 -5.12 -2.71 2.71
CA VAL A 162 -6.22 -3.61 2.38
C VAL A 162 -5.90 -5.01 2.88
N LEU A 163 -6.87 -5.65 3.55
CA LEU A 163 -6.78 -7.05 3.93
C LEU A 163 -7.41 -7.96 2.87
N HIS A 164 -6.59 -8.85 2.31
CA HIS A 164 -7.04 -9.92 1.44
C HIS A 164 -7.27 -11.19 2.25
N ARG A 165 -8.53 -11.64 2.28
CA ARG A 165 -8.90 -12.88 2.95
C ARG A 165 -8.97 -14.03 1.96
N VAL A 166 -8.35 -15.14 2.33
CA VAL A 166 -8.49 -16.43 1.66
C VAL A 166 -9.95 -16.85 1.68
N TRP A 167 -10.41 -17.38 0.54
CA TRP A 167 -11.74 -17.95 0.42
C TRP A 167 -11.67 -19.36 -0.17
N LYS A 168 -12.80 -20.07 -0.18
CA LYS A 168 -12.85 -21.40 -0.79
C LYS A 168 -12.59 -21.29 -2.31
N GLY A 169 -11.44 -21.76 -2.76
CA GLY A 169 -11.02 -21.74 -4.17
C GLY A 169 -10.04 -20.63 -4.55
N SER A 170 -9.44 -19.89 -3.61
CA SER A 170 -8.34 -18.97 -3.92
C SER A 170 -7.06 -19.74 -4.24
N ALA A 171 -6.26 -19.20 -5.17
CA ALA A 171 -4.91 -19.68 -5.45
C ALA A 171 -3.93 -19.39 -4.29
N VAL A 172 -4.26 -18.41 -3.44
CA VAL A 172 -3.51 -18.06 -2.23
C VAL A 172 -4.10 -18.80 -1.03
N HIS A 173 -3.25 -19.38 -0.19
CA HIS A 173 -3.65 -20.18 0.97
C HIS A 173 -3.50 -19.48 2.33
N GLN A 174 -3.03 -18.24 2.34
CA GLN A 174 -2.92 -17.43 3.55
C GLN A 174 -3.38 -15.99 3.31
N ASP A 175 -4.03 -15.38 4.31
CA ASP A 175 -4.44 -13.97 4.26
C ASP A 175 -3.19 -13.08 4.15
N PHE A 176 -3.30 -11.99 3.40
CA PHE A 176 -2.19 -11.07 3.14
C PHE A 176 -2.68 -9.62 3.03
N LEU A 177 -1.74 -8.69 2.88
CA LEU A 177 -1.99 -7.26 2.88
C LEU A 177 -1.59 -6.65 1.54
N GLY A 178 -2.40 -5.70 1.07
CA GLY A 178 -2.04 -4.72 0.05
C GLY A 178 -1.78 -3.37 0.68
N PHE A 179 -0.86 -2.60 0.11
CA PHE A 179 -0.50 -1.25 0.56
C PHE A 179 -0.58 -0.26 -0.61
N TYR A 180 -1.37 0.79 -0.43
CA TYR A 180 -1.70 1.76 -1.48
C TYR A 180 -1.42 3.18 -1.02
N VAL A 181 -0.95 4.00 -1.95
CA VAL A 181 -0.66 5.42 -1.75
C VAL A 181 -1.81 6.20 -2.37
N LEU A 182 -2.68 6.73 -1.52
CA LEU A 182 -3.85 7.51 -1.94
C LEU A 182 -3.47 8.96 -2.22
N ASP A 183 -2.49 9.47 -1.48
CA ASP A 183 -1.99 10.81 -1.68
C ASP A 183 -0.53 10.91 -1.20
N SER A 184 0.32 11.53 -2.00
CA SER A 184 1.74 11.74 -1.70
C SER A 184 2.25 13.14 -2.06
N HIS A 185 1.37 14.07 -2.47
CA HIS A 185 1.80 15.35 -3.03
C HIS A 185 2.55 16.27 -2.05
N ARG A 186 2.48 16.00 -0.74
CA ARG A 186 3.19 16.76 0.30
C ARG A 186 4.36 16.00 0.92
N MET A 187 4.58 14.74 0.52
CA MET A 187 5.76 13.98 0.94
C MET A 187 7.03 14.70 0.48
N SER A 188 8.09 14.57 1.26
CA SER A 188 9.32 15.31 1.00
C SER A 188 9.97 14.94 -0.33
N ALA A 189 10.73 15.87 -0.90
CA ALA A 189 11.54 15.64 -2.10
C ALA A 189 12.58 14.51 -1.93
N ARG A 190 12.94 14.19 -0.68
CA ARG A 190 13.90 13.12 -0.35
C ARG A 190 13.22 11.80 0.01
N THR A 191 11.89 11.72 -0.10
CA THR A 191 11.16 10.47 0.13
C THR A 191 11.61 9.40 -0.86
N HIS A 192 11.91 8.22 -0.34
CA HIS A 192 12.48 7.09 -1.07
C HIS A 192 11.84 5.76 -0.65
N GLY A 193 12.44 4.62 -1.01
CA GLY A 193 11.86 3.29 -0.92
C GLY A 193 11.34 2.75 -2.25
N LEU A 194 10.88 1.50 -2.26
CA LEU A 194 10.38 0.83 -3.48
C LEU A 194 9.14 1.52 -4.09
N LEU A 195 8.32 2.21 -3.28
CA LEU A 195 7.22 3.06 -3.73
C LEU A 195 7.57 4.54 -3.63
N GLY A 196 8.21 4.96 -2.54
CA GLY A 196 8.42 6.37 -2.25
C GLY A 196 9.27 7.13 -3.29
N GLN A 197 10.17 6.44 -4.00
CA GLN A 197 10.95 7.05 -5.09
C GLN A 197 10.09 7.54 -6.26
N PHE A 198 8.86 7.03 -6.39
CA PHE A 198 7.92 7.38 -7.45
C PHE A 198 6.86 8.39 -6.99
N PHE A 199 7.02 8.99 -5.80
CA PHE A 199 6.13 10.07 -5.37
C PHE A 199 6.44 11.39 -6.09
N HIS A 200 7.58 11.44 -6.77
CA HIS A 200 8.00 12.53 -7.63
C HIS A 200 7.86 12.12 -9.10
N PRO A 201 7.65 13.09 -10.02
CA PRO A 201 7.49 12.79 -11.44
C PRO A 201 8.65 11.99 -12.01
N ILE A 202 8.32 10.93 -12.73
CA ILE A 202 9.25 10.12 -13.52
C ILE A 202 8.92 10.30 -15.00
N ASP A 203 9.96 10.48 -15.81
CA ASP A 203 9.82 10.54 -17.26
C ASP A 203 10.39 9.26 -17.91
N TYR A 204 9.69 8.80 -18.93
CA TYR A 204 10.10 7.67 -19.76
C TYR A 204 9.48 7.77 -21.15
N THR A 205 10.11 7.08 -22.11
CA THR A 205 9.55 6.88 -23.44
C THR A 205 9.47 5.39 -23.75
N VAL A 206 8.45 4.99 -24.50
CA VAL A 206 8.28 3.63 -24.99
C VAL A 206 8.30 3.66 -26.52
N SER A 207 9.06 2.74 -27.10
CA SER A 207 9.31 2.65 -28.53
C SER A 207 9.43 1.20 -28.98
N ASP A 208 9.38 0.98 -30.28
CA ASP A 208 9.54 -0.34 -30.91
C ASP A 208 8.64 -1.45 -30.32
N PRO A 209 7.30 -1.27 -30.32
CA PRO A 209 6.41 -2.33 -29.88
C PRO A 209 6.42 -3.50 -30.87
N HIS A 210 6.72 -4.70 -30.38
CA HIS A 210 6.78 -5.92 -31.18
C HIS A 210 6.20 -7.12 -30.41
N PRO A 211 5.83 -8.22 -31.10
CA PRO A 211 5.45 -9.45 -30.41
C PRO A 211 6.57 -9.92 -29.48
N GLY A 212 6.21 -10.27 -28.25
CA GLY A 212 7.16 -10.82 -27.28
C GLY A 212 7.40 -12.32 -27.49
N SER A 213 8.13 -12.93 -26.55
CA SER A 213 8.35 -14.40 -26.55
C SER A 213 7.03 -15.17 -26.43
N ASP A 214 6.09 -14.62 -25.66
CA ASP A 214 4.68 -15.01 -25.71
C ASP A 214 3.98 -14.16 -26.79
N PRO A 215 3.48 -14.76 -27.89
CA PRO A 215 2.90 -14.01 -29.00
C PRO A 215 1.60 -13.28 -28.62
N THR A 216 1.01 -13.58 -27.46
CA THR A 216 -0.14 -12.84 -26.93
C THR A 216 0.25 -11.57 -26.18
N LYS A 217 1.54 -11.37 -25.91
CA LYS A 217 2.10 -10.22 -25.20
C LYS A 217 2.92 -9.35 -26.14
N THR A 218 2.88 -8.05 -25.89
CA THR A 218 3.66 -7.05 -26.63
C THR A 218 4.86 -6.66 -25.81
N ASP A 219 6.06 -6.86 -26.36
CA ASP A 219 7.29 -6.32 -25.81
C ASP A 219 7.59 -4.96 -26.46
N ALA A 220 8.31 -4.10 -25.76
CA ALA A 220 8.75 -2.81 -26.26
C ALA A 220 10.06 -2.38 -25.60
N THR A 221 10.69 -1.36 -26.14
CA THR A 221 11.87 -0.72 -25.57
C THR A 221 11.47 0.54 -24.80
N MET A 222 11.76 0.57 -23.50
CA MET A 222 11.57 1.73 -22.63
C MET A 222 12.90 2.43 -22.37
N LEU A 223 12.95 3.76 -22.57
CA LEU A 223 14.04 4.60 -22.11
C LEU A 223 13.59 5.34 -20.84
N VAL A 224 14.24 5.06 -19.71
CA VAL A 224 13.90 5.62 -18.39
C VAL A 224 15.18 5.82 -17.59
N LYS A 225 15.36 6.96 -16.91
CA LYS A 225 16.56 7.26 -16.10
C LYS A 225 17.91 7.00 -16.84
N SER A 226 17.97 7.24 -18.15
CA SER A 226 19.13 6.91 -19.03
C SER A 226 19.42 5.41 -19.22
N HIS A 227 18.52 4.53 -18.78
CA HIS A 227 18.54 3.10 -19.04
C HIS A 227 17.61 2.73 -20.17
N GLN A 228 18.03 1.77 -20.99
CA GLN A 228 17.20 1.13 -22.01
C GLN A 228 16.76 -0.24 -21.49
N LEU A 229 15.45 -0.42 -21.31
CA LEU A 229 14.85 -1.62 -20.73
C LEU A 229 13.93 -2.27 -21.76
N THR A 230 13.95 -3.60 -21.84
CA THR A 230 12.85 -4.34 -22.47
C THR A 230 11.70 -4.42 -21.48
N VAL A 231 10.51 -4.02 -21.91
CA VAL A 231 9.29 -4.05 -21.09
C VAL A 231 8.19 -4.82 -21.81
N THR A 232 7.30 -5.44 -21.05
CA THR A 232 6.18 -6.22 -21.61
C THR A 232 4.85 -5.61 -21.21
N ARG A 233 3.94 -5.36 -22.16
CA ARG A 233 2.58 -4.90 -21.85
C ARG A 233 1.80 -6.03 -21.18
N GLY A 234 1.27 -5.76 -20.00
CA GLY A 234 0.55 -6.75 -19.20
C GLY A 234 -0.74 -6.19 -18.59
N LEU A 235 -1.64 -7.09 -18.22
CA LEU A 235 -2.85 -6.79 -17.47
C LEU A 235 -2.66 -7.23 -16.02
N GLN A 236 -2.95 -6.32 -15.10
CA GLN A 236 -2.74 -6.48 -13.67
C GLN A 236 -3.99 -6.02 -12.91
N LYS A 237 -4.01 -6.25 -11.59
CA LYS A 237 -5.16 -5.91 -10.75
C LYS A 237 -4.79 -4.88 -9.68
N ASP A 238 -5.56 -3.80 -9.65
CA ASP A 238 -5.57 -2.81 -8.57
C ASP A 238 -6.75 -3.09 -7.63
N TYR A 239 -6.47 -3.36 -6.36
CA TYR A 239 -7.50 -3.69 -5.37
C TYR A 239 -7.88 -2.53 -4.44
N SER A 240 -7.30 -1.34 -4.60
CA SER A 240 -7.59 -0.16 -3.76
C SER A 240 -9.08 0.17 -3.68
N LYS A 241 -9.75 0.20 -4.84
CA LYS A 241 -11.19 0.51 -4.93
C LYS A 241 -12.09 -0.70 -4.67
N ASN A 242 -11.67 -1.88 -5.12
CA ASN A 242 -12.43 -3.12 -4.99
C ASN A 242 -11.55 -4.26 -4.47
N PRO A 243 -11.39 -4.36 -3.13
CA PRO A 243 -10.57 -5.39 -2.48
C PRO A 243 -10.91 -6.84 -2.86
N ARG A 244 -12.12 -7.11 -3.35
CA ARG A 244 -12.55 -8.49 -3.68
C ARG A 244 -12.24 -8.89 -5.12
N HIS A 245 -12.46 -8.00 -6.07
CA HIS A 245 -12.39 -8.35 -7.49
C HIS A 245 -11.17 -7.75 -8.19
N GLY A 246 -10.65 -6.64 -7.67
CA GLY A 246 -9.68 -5.79 -8.35
C GLY A 246 -10.31 -5.08 -9.55
N ALA A 247 -9.75 -3.94 -9.93
CA ALA A 247 -9.94 -3.32 -11.22
C ALA A 247 -8.77 -3.74 -12.14
N GLU A 248 -9.07 -4.02 -13.39
CA GLU A 248 -8.03 -4.31 -14.37
C GLU A 248 -7.27 -3.05 -14.74
N VAL A 249 -5.94 -3.13 -14.68
CA VAL A 249 -5.01 -2.05 -15.04
C VAL A 249 -4.02 -2.60 -16.04
N THR A 250 -3.86 -1.92 -17.17
CA THR A 250 -2.79 -2.26 -18.11
C THR A 250 -1.52 -1.52 -17.71
N CYS A 251 -0.38 -2.19 -17.71
CA CYS A 251 0.91 -1.61 -17.37
C CYS A 251 2.04 -2.10 -18.28
N TRP A 252 3.15 -1.36 -18.28
CA TRP A 252 4.43 -1.85 -18.79
C TRP A 252 5.19 -2.57 -17.67
N PHE A 253 5.37 -3.87 -17.83
CA PHE A 253 6.10 -4.72 -16.89
C PHE A 253 7.60 -4.59 -17.09
N VAL A 254 8.30 -4.15 -16.05
CA VAL A 254 9.76 -4.09 -15.97
C VAL A 254 10.27 -5.37 -15.31
N HIS A 255 11.08 -6.11 -16.06
CA HIS A 255 11.65 -7.40 -15.64
C HIS A 255 12.76 -7.24 -14.60
N ASN A 256 13.31 -8.37 -14.12
CA ASN A 256 14.50 -8.42 -13.27
C ASN A 256 14.39 -7.57 -12.00
N ASN A 257 13.31 -7.76 -11.25
CA ASN A 257 13.05 -7.05 -10.00
C ASN A 257 13.05 -5.51 -10.14
N GLY A 258 12.57 -4.99 -11.28
CA GLY A 258 12.50 -3.55 -11.53
C GLY A 258 13.86 -2.90 -11.87
N ALA A 259 14.89 -3.68 -12.18
CA ALA A 259 16.23 -3.17 -12.46
C ALA A 259 16.24 -2.07 -13.54
N GLY A 260 16.91 -0.96 -13.25
CA GLY A 260 16.98 0.22 -14.11
C GLY A 260 15.76 1.14 -14.07
N LEU A 261 14.61 0.67 -13.55
CA LEU A 261 13.48 1.52 -13.18
C LEU A 261 13.64 2.04 -11.74
N ILE A 262 13.90 1.14 -10.79
CA ILE A 262 14.21 1.51 -9.40
C ILE A 262 15.63 2.06 -9.32
N ASP A 263 15.87 2.98 -8.38
CA ASP A 263 17.23 3.42 -8.06
C ASP A 263 18.03 2.29 -7.39
N GLY A 264 19.30 2.12 -7.76
CA GLY A 264 20.14 1.04 -7.22
C GLY A 264 19.67 -0.36 -7.66
N VAL A 265 19.75 -1.31 -6.74
CA VAL A 265 19.25 -2.68 -6.92
C VAL A 265 18.25 -3.05 -5.83
N TYR A 266 17.39 -4.03 -6.09
CA TYR A 266 16.30 -4.34 -5.17
C TYR A 266 16.78 -4.74 -3.75
N THR A 267 17.98 -5.31 -3.62
CA THR A 267 18.57 -5.70 -2.33
C THR A 267 18.91 -4.50 -1.45
N ASP A 268 19.06 -3.31 -2.04
CA ASP A 268 19.31 -2.06 -1.29
C ASP A 268 18.09 -1.66 -0.45
N TYR A 269 16.92 -2.20 -0.77
CA TYR A 269 15.67 -1.98 -0.06
C TYR A 269 15.35 -3.06 0.96
N ILE A 270 16.24 -4.03 1.19
CA ILE A 270 16.07 -5.03 2.25
C ILE A 270 16.55 -4.44 3.57
N VAL A 271 15.67 -4.43 4.56
CA VAL A 271 15.95 -3.91 5.91
C VAL A 271 15.95 -5.04 6.95
N PRO A 272 16.74 -4.92 8.03
CA PRO A 272 16.87 -6.00 9.01
C PRO A 272 15.68 -6.09 9.99
N ASP A 273 14.95 -5.00 10.18
CA ASP A 273 13.83 -4.91 11.12
C ASP A 273 12.63 -4.20 10.47
N ILE A 274 11.45 -4.40 11.06
CA ILE A 274 10.20 -3.81 10.59
C ILE A 274 10.07 -2.35 11.05
N PHE A 275 10.73 -1.95 12.14
CA PHE A 275 10.65 -0.63 12.79
C PHE A 275 11.99 0.13 12.80
#